data_AF-A0A0C1R8V8-F1
#
_entry.id   AF-A0A0C1R8V8-F1
#
_cell.length_a   1.000
_cell.length_b   1.000
_cell.length_c   1.000
_cell.angle_alpha   90.00
_cell.angle_beta   90.00
_cell.angle_gamma   90.00
#
_symmetry.space_group_name_H-M   'P 1'
#
loop_
_entity.id
_entity.type
_entity.pdbx_description
1 polymer ?
#
loop_
_entity_poly.entity_id
_entity_poly.type
_entity_poly.pdbx_seq_one_letter_code
_entity_poly.pdbx_strand_id
1 'polypeptide(L)'
;MKIKGIKRGQIIELLEPVDNIPDGVEIVVDLEPPTESTETKTPLTEEERLARLNQLFGVWKNQPELTDIFDEIDKGRHAYRGRQIDIIDTQDNS
;
A
#
# COMPACT_ATOMS: atom_id res chain seq x y z
N MET A 1 4.19 -24.49 -33.86
CA MET A 1 2.80 -25.00 -33.81
C MET A 1 2.26 -24.68 -32.43
N LYS A 2 1.00 -24.23 -32.29
CA LYS A 2 0.38 -23.97 -30.98
C LYS A 2 -0.70 -25.01 -30.74
N ILE A 3 -0.58 -25.80 -29.68
CA ILE A 3 -1.52 -26.87 -29.32
C ILE A 3 -2.18 -26.47 -28.01
N LYS A 4 -3.50 -26.65 -27.92
CA LYS A 4 -4.24 -26.33 -26.70
C LYS A 4 -4.22 -27.52 -25.74
N GLY A 5 -4.08 -27.23 -24.45
CA GLY A 5 -4.14 -28.24 -23.41
C GLY A 5 -4.73 -27.69 -22.11
N ILE A 6 -5.05 -28.60 -21.20
CA ILE A 6 -5.60 -28.28 -19.87
C ILE A 6 -4.60 -28.78 -18.83
N LYS A 7 -4.17 -27.89 -17.93
CA LYS A 7 -3.27 -28.23 -16.82
C LYS A 7 -4.08 -28.80 -15.66
N ARG A 8 -3.76 -30.03 -15.23
CA ARG A 8 -4.34 -30.72 -14.07
C ARG A 8 -3.23 -31.22 -13.15
N GLY A 9 -3.09 -30.59 -11.98
CA GLY A 9 -1.99 -30.90 -11.06
C GLY A 9 -0.63 -30.61 -11.71
N GLN A 10 0.17 -31.65 -11.95
CA GLN A 10 1.47 -31.59 -12.64
C GLN A 10 1.41 -32.07 -14.10
N ILE A 11 0.23 -32.44 -14.59
CA ILE A 11 0.01 -33.00 -15.92
C ILE A 11 -0.61 -31.93 -16.82
N ILE A 12 -0.16 -31.86 -18.08
CA ILE A 12 -0.80 -31.08 -19.14
C ILE A 12 -1.48 -32.07 -20.09
N GLU A 13 -2.81 -32.09 -20.12
CA GLU A 13 -3.59 -32.90 -21.05
C GLU A 13 -3.75 -32.12 -22.36
N LEU A 14 -3.23 -32.64 -23.47
CA LEU A 14 -3.42 -32.04 -24.79
C LEU A 14 -4.82 -32.37 -25.32
N LEU A 15 -5.50 -31.39 -25.92
CA LEU A 15 -6.84 -31.58 -26.48
C LEU A 15 -6.82 -32.23 -27.87
N GLU A 16 -5.67 -32.18 -28.54
CA GLU A 16 -5.46 -32.69 -29.89
C GLU A 16 -4.28 -33.67 -29.88
N PRO A 17 -4.38 -34.80 -30.61
CA PRO A 17 -3.27 -35.72 -30.76
C PRO A 17 -2.13 -35.05 -31.54
N VAL A 18 -0.89 -35.42 -31.21
CA VAL A 18 0.31 -34.86 -31.84
C VAL A 18 1.08 -35.97 -32.54
N ASP A 19 0.62 -36.34 -33.74
CA ASP A 19 1.14 -37.51 -34.47
C ASP A 19 2.57 -37.31 -35.01
N ASN A 20 3.06 -36.06 -35.04
CA ASN A 20 4.34 -35.70 -35.62
C ASN A 20 5.50 -35.65 -34.60
N ILE A 21 5.25 -35.95 -33.32
CA ILE A 21 6.29 -35.99 -32.28
C ILE A 21 6.49 -37.44 -31.85
N PRO A 22 7.64 -38.06 -32.14
CA PRO A 22 7.91 -39.43 -31.73
C PRO A 22 8.19 -39.55 -30.23
N ASP A 23 7.97 -40.75 -29.68
CA ASP A 23 8.19 -41.05 -28.27
C ASP A 23 9.66 -40.81 -27.86
N GLY A 24 9.84 -40.21 -26.68
CA GLY A 24 11.15 -39.94 -26.09
C GLY A 24 11.80 -38.61 -26.53
N VAL A 25 11.11 -37.80 -27.33
CA VAL A 25 11.58 -36.46 -27.70
C VAL A 25 11.32 -35.46 -26.57
N GLU A 26 12.32 -34.63 -26.27
CA GLU A 26 12.20 -33.52 -25.34
C GLU A 26 11.35 -32.39 -25.96
N ILE A 27 10.36 -31.91 -25.21
CA ILE A 27 9.46 -30.85 -25.63
C ILE A 27 9.63 -29.66 -24.68
N VAL A 28 9.89 -28.48 -25.25
CA VAL A 28 9.91 -27.21 -24.52
C VAL A 28 8.53 -26.57 -24.63
N VAL A 29 7.95 -26.19 -23.49
CA VAL A 29 6.61 -25.57 -23.42
C VAL A 29 6.75 -24.13 -22.97
N ASP A 30 6.36 -23.20 -23.84
CA ASP A 30 6.21 -21.79 -23.48
C ASP A 30 4.85 -21.58 -22.83
N LEU A 31 4.87 -21.29 -21.54
CA LEU A 31 3.67 -20.95 -20.77
C LEU A 31 3.58 -19.43 -20.65
N GLU A 32 2.57 -18.84 -21.26
CA GLU A 32 2.16 -17.48 -20.94
C GLU A 32 1.24 -17.57 -19.72
N PRO A 33 1.71 -17.19 -18.50
CA PRO A 33 0.81 -17.11 -17.37
C PRO A 33 -0.31 -16.12 -17.74
N PRO A 34 -1.56 -16.39 -17.33
CA PRO A 34 -2.60 -15.39 -17.49
C PRO A 34 -2.07 -14.10 -16.85
N THR A 35 -2.11 -13.00 -17.59
CA THR A 35 -1.91 -11.65 -17.06
C THR A 35 -3.08 -11.27 -16.14
N GLU A 36 -3.54 -12.19 -15.30
CA GLU A 36 -4.44 -11.93 -14.19
C GLU A 36 -3.61 -11.43 -13.00
N SER A 37 -2.81 -10.41 -13.26
CA SER A 37 -2.72 -9.26 -12.35
C SER A 37 -3.53 -8.08 -12.89
N THR A 38 -4.39 -8.32 -13.87
CA THR A 38 -5.64 -7.60 -13.99
C THR A 38 -6.73 -8.46 -13.38
N GLU A 39 -6.65 -8.67 -12.05
CA GLU A 39 -7.86 -8.34 -11.31
C GLU A 39 -8.26 -6.97 -11.87
N THR A 40 -9.39 -6.90 -12.53
CA THR A 40 -10.14 -5.67 -12.59
C THR A 40 -10.30 -5.22 -11.14
N LYS A 41 -9.27 -4.58 -10.57
CA LYS A 41 -9.44 -3.48 -9.65
C LYS A 41 -10.21 -2.49 -10.51
N THR A 42 -11.53 -2.66 -10.54
CA THR A 42 -12.42 -1.53 -10.65
C THR A 42 -11.76 -0.46 -9.80
N PRO A 43 -11.39 0.70 -10.39
CA PRO A 43 -10.82 1.76 -9.61
C PRO A 43 -11.80 1.99 -8.46
N LEU A 44 -11.34 1.73 -7.23
CA LEU A 44 -12.15 1.92 -6.04
C LEU A 44 -12.78 3.30 -6.16
N THR A 45 -14.07 3.42 -5.86
CA THR A 45 -14.67 4.74 -5.84
C THR A 45 -13.95 5.59 -4.79
N GLU A 46 -14.05 6.91 -4.91
CA GLU A 46 -13.38 7.82 -3.98
C GLU A 46 -13.78 7.52 -2.53
N GLU A 47 -15.05 7.15 -2.32
CA GLU A 47 -15.60 6.73 -1.04
C GLU A 47 -15.00 5.42 -0.52
N GLU A 48 -14.85 4.40 -1.37
CA GLU A 48 -14.26 3.12 -0.98
C GLU A 48 -12.76 3.26 -0.65
N ARG A 49 -12.06 4.08 -1.44
CA ARG A 49 -10.66 4.41 -1.19
C ARG A 49 -10.52 5.17 0.12
N LEU A 50 -11.38 6.16 0.38
CA LEU A 50 -11.38 6.92 1.63
C LEU A 50 -11.74 6.04 2.83
N ALA A 51 -12.71 5.13 2.69
CA ALA A 51 -13.08 4.19 3.75
C ALA A 51 -11.92 3.25 4.10
N ARG A 52 -11.19 2.74 3.10
CA ARG A 52 -10.00 1.91 3.32
C ARG A 52 -8.86 2.68 3.98
N LEU A 53 -8.65 3.94 3.56
CA LEU A 53 -7.68 4.83 4.20
C LEU A 53 -8.08 5.14 5.65
N ASN A 54 -9.36 5.37 5.93
CA ASN A 54 -9.86 5.57 7.29
C ASN A 54 -9.80 4.28 8.13
N GLN A 55 -9.95 3.11 7.54
CA GLN A 55 -9.74 1.85 8.27
C GLN A 55 -8.26 1.64 8.61
N LEU A 56 -7.36 2.03 7.70
CA LEU A 56 -5.91 1.85 7.88
C LEU A 56 -5.27 2.93 8.76
N PHE A 57 -5.74 4.17 8.64
CA PHE A 57 -5.14 5.36 9.25
C PHE A 57 -6.10 6.11 10.18
N GLY A 58 -7.41 5.89 10.08
CA GLY A 58 -8.46 6.76 10.62
C GLY A 58 -9.14 6.24 11.87
N VAL A 59 -8.37 5.95 12.93
CA VAL A 59 -8.92 5.88 14.30
C VAL A 59 -8.91 7.25 14.98
N TRP A 60 -8.34 8.29 14.35
CA TRP A 60 -8.02 9.58 15.00
C TRP A 60 -9.22 10.54 15.10
N LYS A 61 -10.35 10.24 14.44
CA LYS A 61 -11.56 11.09 14.50
C LYS A 61 -12.39 10.70 15.72
N ASN A 62 -12.71 11.69 16.56
CA ASN A 62 -13.50 11.54 17.79
C ASN A 62 -12.80 10.73 18.91
N GLN A 63 -11.47 10.81 19.02
CA GLN A 63 -10.76 10.25 20.17
C GLN A 63 -10.68 11.30 21.29
N PRO A 64 -11.42 11.13 22.41
CA PRO A 64 -11.42 12.10 23.51
C PRO A 64 -10.02 12.29 24.10
N GLU A 65 -9.20 11.24 24.15
CA GLU A 65 -7.80 11.32 24.60
C GLU A 65 -6.97 12.29 23.75
N LEU A 66 -7.17 12.32 22.43
CA LEU A 66 -6.48 13.29 21.57
C LEU A 66 -6.96 14.71 21.84
N THR A 67 -8.27 14.90 22.03
CA THR A 67 -8.83 16.21 22.42
C THR A 67 -8.21 16.71 23.71
N ASP A 68 -8.14 15.87 24.74
CA ASP A 68 -7.55 16.23 26.04
C ASP A 68 -6.07 16.61 25.91
N ILE A 69 -5.29 15.87 25.10
CA ILE A 69 -3.88 16.18 24.81
C ILE A 69 -3.75 17.54 24.12
N PHE A 70 -4.57 17.82 23.10
CA PHE A 70 -4.50 19.11 22.39
C PHE A 70 -4.93 20.27 23.29
N ASP A 71 -5.93 20.09 24.15
CA ASP A 71 -6.37 21.09 25.12
C ASP A 71 -5.27 21.38 26.17
N GLU A 72 -4.53 20.37 26.61
CA GLU A 72 -3.40 20.53 27.53
C GLU A 72 -2.25 21.30 26.87
N ILE A 73 -1.90 20.94 25.63
CA ILE A 73 -0.88 21.66 24.84
C ILE A 73 -1.30 23.12 24.66
N ASP A 74 -2.57 23.36 24.34
CA ASP A 74 -3.09 24.71 24.14
C ASP A 74 -3.01 25.55 25.41
N LYS A 75 -3.41 25.00 26.57
CA LYS A 75 -3.23 25.65 27.88
C LYS A 75 -1.78 25.97 28.16
N GLY A 76 -0.87 25.03 27.87
CA GLY A 76 0.58 25.23 28.03
C GLY A 76 1.12 26.36 27.16
N ARG A 77 0.69 26.45 25.90
CA ARG A 77 1.08 27.53 24.98
C ARG A 77 0.56 28.89 25.41
N HIS A 78 -0.69 28.96 25.88
CA HIS A 78 -1.28 30.21 26.35
C HIS A 78 -0.70 30.68 27.69
N ALA A 79 -0.26 29.76 28.56
CA ALA A 79 0.41 30.10 29.81
C ALA A 79 1.88 30.52 29.61
N TYR A 80 2.48 30.12 28.49
CA TYR A 80 3.88 30.39 28.19
C TYR A 80 4.11 31.85 27.78
N ARG A 81 4.87 32.59 28.61
CA ARG A 81 5.17 34.02 28.42
C ARG A 81 6.41 34.30 27.55
N GLY A 82 6.85 33.32 26.77
CA GLY A 82 8.11 33.40 26.01
C GLY A 82 9.34 33.02 26.85
N ARG A 83 10.52 33.03 26.22
CA ARG A 83 11.81 32.87 26.92
C ARG A 83 12.24 34.22 27.48
N GLN A 84 12.77 34.23 28.70
CA GLN A 84 13.43 35.41 29.24
C GLN A 84 14.65 35.71 28.36
N ILE A 85 14.70 36.93 27.82
CA ILE A 85 15.86 37.44 27.09
C ILE A 85 16.67 38.21 28.12
N ASP A 86 17.88 37.73 28.42
CA ASP A 86 18.82 38.50 29.22
C ASP A 86 19.18 39.76 28.43
N ILE A 87 18.90 40.92 29.03
CA ILE A 87 19.35 42.20 28.51
C ILE A 87 20.87 42.17 28.64
N ILE A 88 21.57 42.07 27.52
CA ILE A 88 23.00 42.30 27.49
C ILE A 88 23.15 43.81 27.71
N ASP A 89 23.41 44.20 28.96
CA ASP A 89 23.80 45.57 29.30
C ASP A 89 25.07 45.87 28.51
N THR A 90 24.93 46.63 27.43
CA THR A 90 26.04 47.29 26.78
C THR A 90 26.54 48.34 27.78
N GLN A 91 27.53 47.98 28.58
CA GLN A 91 28.28 48.94 29.38
C GLN A 91 29.03 49.86 28.42
N ASP A 92 28.39 50.95 28.00
CA ASP A 92 29.06 52.11 27.44
C ASP A 92 29.89 52.75 28.57
N ASN A 93 31.13 52.26 28.71
CA ASN A 93 32.18 52.98 29.43
C ASN A 93 32.49 54.25 28.63
N SER A 94 31.95 55.38 29.08
CA SER A 94 32.43 56.73 28.73
C SER A 94 33.61 57.12 29.61
#